data_AF-A0A7V1V2X9-F1
#
_entry.id   AF-A0A7V1V2X9-F1
#
_cell.length_a   1.000
_cell.length_b   1.000
_cell.length_c   1.000
_cell.angle_alpha   90.00
_cell.angle_beta   90.00
_cell.angle_gamma   90.00
#
_symmetry.space_group_name_H-M   'P 1'
#
loop_
_entity.id
_entity.type
_entity.pdbx_description
1 polymer ?
#
loop_
_entity_poly.entity_id
_entity_poly.type
_entity_poly.pdbx_seq_one_letter_code
_entity_poly.pdbx_strand_id
1 'polypeptide(L)'
;MSASALPHACRWPGCPAVVRTPYCPAHQRRVYQEQDVRRPSPAQRGYGGDWPRIRAAFLAAHPWCMVDRCGARASEVDHRTPLRHGGTHDGANLVAMCKSHHSAKTMKQSVARSSTR
;
A
#
# COMPACT_ATOMS: atom_id res chain seq x y z
N MET A 1 -23.76 -6.02 -4.05
CA MET A 1 -24.61 -4.84 -3.79
C MET A 1 -24.41 -4.44 -2.34
N SER A 2 -23.62 -3.40 -2.07
CA SER A 2 -23.30 -2.99 -0.69
C SER A 2 -24.55 -2.41 -0.03
N ALA A 3 -24.95 -2.96 1.12
CA ALA A 3 -26.05 -2.44 1.93
C ALA A 3 -25.77 -0.97 2.28
N SER A 4 -26.63 -0.07 1.81
CA SER A 4 -26.51 1.36 2.08
C SER A 4 -26.87 1.62 3.54
N ALA A 5 -25.88 1.96 4.37
CA ALA A 5 -26.09 2.20 5.80
C ALA A 5 -27.14 3.32 5.99
N LEU A 6 -28.00 3.14 7.00
CA LEU A 6 -28.95 4.16 7.42
C LEU A 6 -28.19 5.46 7.80
N PRO A 7 -28.77 6.64 7.53
CA PRO A 7 -28.17 7.90 7.96
C PRO A 7 -27.99 7.89 9.48
N HIS A 8 -26.80 8.25 9.93
CA HIS A 8 -26.43 8.31 11.35
C HIS A 8 -25.56 9.53 11.59
N ALA A 9 -25.45 9.97 12.84
CA ALA A 9 -24.54 11.04 13.22
C ALA A 9 -23.08 10.64 12.91
N CYS A 10 -22.29 11.62 12.49
CA CYS A 10 -20.85 11.45 12.33
C CYS A 10 -20.25 10.98 13.66
N ARG A 11 -19.40 9.95 13.61
CA ARG A 11 -18.77 9.38 14.83
C ARG A 11 -17.74 10.27 15.50
N TRP A 12 -17.43 11.45 14.93
CA TRP A 12 -16.52 12.40 15.55
C TRP A 12 -17.22 13.12 16.72
N PRO A 13 -16.62 13.15 17.93
CA PRO A 13 -17.26 13.77 19.10
C PRO A 13 -17.71 15.21 18.83
N GLY A 14 -18.98 15.50 19.11
CA GLY A 14 -19.57 16.83 18.94
C GLY A 14 -19.85 17.26 17.50
N CYS A 15 -19.68 16.39 16.49
CA CYS A 15 -20.00 16.74 15.11
C CYS A 15 -21.51 16.56 14.83
N PRO A 16 -22.24 17.60 14.40
CA PRO A 16 -23.69 17.50 14.15
C PRO A 16 -24.05 16.89 12.79
N ALA A 17 -23.07 16.54 11.96
CA ALA A 17 -23.33 16.09 10.59
C ALA A 17 -23.98 14.70 10.55
N VAL A 18 -25.02 14.54 9.72
CA VAL A 18 -25.65 13.24 9.43
C VAL A 18 -25.04 12.66 8.15
N VAL A 19 -24.60 11.41 8.23
CA VAL A 19 -23.80 10.74 7.20
C VAL A 19 -24.26 9.30 7.00
N ARG A 20 -23.95 8.72 5.84
CA ARG A 20 -24.11 7.28 5.57
C ARG A 20 -22.78 6.50 5.66
N THR A 21 -21.71 7.22 5.94
CA THR A 21 -20.35 6.74 6.17
C THR A 21 -20.00 6.93 7.65
N PRO A 22 -18.95 6.29 8.18
CA PRO A 22 -18.55 6.46 9.59
C PRO A 22 -18.25 7.92 9.99
N TYR A 23 -17.77 8.74 9.05
CA TYR A 23 -17.40 10.14 9.26
C TYR A 23 -17.88 11.03 8.12
N CYS A 24 -18.08 12.32 8.38
CA CYS A 24 -18.30 13.33 7.34
C CYS A 24 -16.99 13.63 6.58
N PRO A 25 -17.03 14.25 5.39
CA PRO A 25 -15.84 14.48 4.57
C PRO A 25 -14.68 15.18 5.32
N ALA A 26 -14.99 16.12 6.22
CA ALA A 26 -13.99 16.82 7.02
C ALA A 26 -13.27 15.87 8.00
N HIS A 27 -14.04 15.08 8.75
CA HIS A 27 -13.48 14.14 9.73
C HIS A 27 -12.88 12.90 9.08
N GLN A 28 -13.37 12.49 7.91
CA GLN A 28 -12.75 11.44 7.12
C GLN A 28 -11.35 11.87 6.66
N ARG A 29 -11.19 13.11 6.16
CA ARG A 29 -9.88 13.68 5.82
C ARG A 29 -8.95 13.71 7.05
N ARG A 30 -9.46 14.14 8.21
CA ARG A 30 -8.69 14.20 9.44
C ARG A 30 -8.21 12.83 9.90
N VAL A 31 -9.08 11.84 9.92
CA VAL A 31 -8.72 10.45 10.25
C VAL A 31 -7.66 9.92 9.28
N TYR A 32 -7.78 10.20 7.98
CA TYR A 32 -6.74 9.83 7.01
C TYR A 32 -5.41 10.54 7.27
N GLN A 33 -5.43 11.85 7.56
CA GLN A 33 -4.22 12.60 7.91
C GLN A 33 -3.55 12.06 9.17
N GLU A 34 -4.32 11.76 10.22
CA GLU A 34 -3.81 11.17 11.46
C GLU A 34 -3.20 9.78 11.23
N GLN A 35 -3.79 8.97 10.34
CA GLN A 35 -3.24 7.67 9.93
C GLN A 35 -1.94 7.83 9.12
N ASP A 36 -1.88 8.79 8.21
CA ASP A 36 -0.69 9.06 7.39
C ASP A 36 0.47 9.58 8.24
N VAL A 37 0.21 10.43 9.24
CA VAL A 37 1.25 10.90 10.19
C VAL A 37 1.80 9.75 11.04
N ARG A 38 0.96 8.76 11.39
CA ARG A 38 1.40 7.54 12.11
C ARG A 38 2.17 6.57 11.22
N ARG A 39 2.12 6.73 9.89
CA ARG A 39 2.85 5.87 8.96
C ARG A 39 4.32 6.26 8.97
N PRO A 40 5.26 5.34 9.28
CA PRO A 40 6.67 5.67 9.26
C PRO A 40 7.08 6.16 7.87
N SER A 41 7.93 7.19 7.81
CA SER A 41 8.47 7.74 6.58
C SER A 41 9.17 6.65 5.75
N PRO A 42 9.34 6.82 4.42
CA PRO A 42 10.09 5.85 3.61
C PRO A 42 11.46 5.51 4.22
N ALA A 43 12.18 6.52 4.73
CA ALA A 43 13.44 6.34 5.44
C ALA A 43 13.29 5.48 6.70
N GLN A 44 12.26 5.74 7.54
CA GLN A 44 11.95 4.92 8.71
C GLN A 44 11.49 3.50 8.36
N ARG A 45 11.01 3.26 7.13
CA ARG A 45 10.66 1.93 6.62
C ARG A 45 11.85 1.20 5.96
N GLY A 46 13.06 1.77 6.02
CA GLY A 46 14.27 1.20 5.43
C GLY A 46 14.51 1.56 3.96
N TYR A 47 13.65 2.37 3.35
CA TYR A 47 13.89 2.93 2.02
C TYR A 47 14.81 4.13 2.18
N GLY A 48 16.13 3.88 2.18
CA GLY A 48 17.14 4.94 2.08
C GLY A 48 16.99 5.76 0.79
N GLY A 49 17.69 6.88 0.72
CA GLY A 49 17.65 7.80 -0.43
C GLY A 49 18.03 7.16 -1.77
N ASP A 50 18.71 6.01 -1.76
CA ASP A 50 19.07 5.23 -2.94
C ASP A 50 17.91 4.51 -3.62
N TRP A 51 16.79 4.29 -2.94
CA TRP A 51 15.69 3.46 -3.46
C TRP A 51 15.16 3.92 -4.83
N PRO A 52 14.90 5.22 -5.09
CA PRO A 52 14.47 5.68 -6.40
C PRO A 52 15.47 5.32 -7.52
N ARG A 53 16.78 5.43 -7.26
CA ARG A 53 17.85 5.07 -8.20
C ARG A 53 17.87 3.57 -8.47
N ILE A 54 17.85 2.75 -7.42
CA ILE A 54 17.84 1.28 -7.52
C ILE A 54 16.58 0.83 -8.28
N ARG A 55 15.41 1.37 -7.93
CA ARG A 55 14.13 1.07 -8.59
C ARG A 55 14.18 1.37 -10.08
N ALA A 56 14.68 2.55 -10.46
CA ALA A 56 14.77 2.96 -11.86
C ALA A 56 15.71 2.03 -12.65
N ALA A 57 16.90 1.75 -12.12
CA ALA A 57 17.86 0.84 -12.74
C ALA A 57 17.29 -0.58 -12.89
N PHE A 58 16.60 -1.09 -11.86
CA PHE A 58 16.03 -2.42 -11.88
C PHE A 58 14.89 -2.55 -12.91
N LEU A 59 14.01 -1.55 -13.06
CA LEU A 59 12.96 -1.56 -14.09
C LEU A 59 13.51 -1.42 -15.51
N ALA A 60 14.61 -0.70 -15.69
CA ALA A 60 15.28 -0.62 -16.98
C ALA A 60 15.85 -1.98 -17.40
N ALA A 61 16.48 -2.71 -16.47
CA ALA A 61 17.01 -4.04 -16.71
C ALA A 61 15.91 -5.12 -16.80
N HIS A 62 14.78 -4.93 -16.12
CA HIS A 62 13.67 -5.90 -16.06
C HIS A 62 12.36 -5.25 -16.54
N PRO A 63 12.24 -5.03 -17.86
CA PRO A 63 11.11 -4.30 -18.43
C PRO A 63 9.76 -5.04 -18.34
N TRP A 64 9.76 -6.33 -18.05
CA TRP A 64 8.57 -7.19 -18.06
C TRP A 64 8.25 -7.72 -16.68
N CYS A 65 6.95 -7.95 -16.43
CA CYS A 65 6.47 -8.56 -15.21
C CYS A 65 7.06 -9.97 -15.05
N MET A 66 7.68 -10.24 -13.91
CA MET A 66 8.32 -11.53 -13.60
C MET A 66 7.34 -12.60 -13.10
N VAL A 67 6.04 -12.30 -13.05
CA VAL A 67 5.01 -13.30 -12.75
C VAL A 67 4.83 -14.18 -13.99
N ASP A 68 4.88 -15.50 -13.79
CA ASP A 68 4.78 -16.48 -14.86
C ASP A 68 3.53 -16.22 -15.74
N ARG A 69 3.72 -16.35 -17.06
CA ARG A 69 2.68 -16.15 -18.10
C ARG A 69 1.98 -14.78 -18.12
N CYS A 70 2.51 -13.75 -17.45
CA CYS A 70 1.88 -12.43 -17.46
C CYS A 70 2.09 -11.66 -18.78
N GLY A 71 3.31 -11.60 -19.30
CA GLY A 71 3.65 -10.86 -20.54
C GLY A 71 3.49 -9.33 -20.50
N ALA A 72 3.04 -8.73 -19.39
CA ALA A 72 2.83 -7.28 -19.28
C ALA A 72 4.10 -6.52 -18.90
N ARG A 73 4.17 -5.23 -19.27
CA ARG A 73 5.27 -4.33 -18.83
C ARG A 73 5.27 -4.19 -17.31
N ALA A 74 6.46 -4.26 -16.72
CA ALA A 74 6.64 -3.95 -15.31
C ALA A 74 6.58 -2.43 -15.11
N SER A 75 5.89 -2.01 -14.05
CA SER A 75 5.82 -0.61 -13.63
C SER A 75 6.19 -0.43 -12.16
N GLU A 76 6.23 -1.52 -11.40
CA GLU A 76 6.53 -1.55 -9.97
C GLU A 76 7.69 -2.48 -9.68
N VAL A 77 8.46 -2.15 -8.64
CA VAL A 77 9.48 -3.03 -8.06
C VAL A 77 9.08 -3.29 -6.63
N ASP A 78 9.05 -4.56 -6.26
CA ASP A 78 8.72 -4.99 -4.91
C ASP A 78 9.84 -5.83 -4.32
N HIS A 79 9.88 -5.88 -2.99
CA HIS A 79 10.78 -6.74 -2.25
C HIS A 79 10.15 -8.13 -2.08
N ARG A 80 10.93 -9.19 -2.34
CA ARG A 80 10.53 -10.59 -2.05
C ARG A 80 10.39 -10.77 -0.54
N THR A 81 11.44 -10.41 0.20
CA THR A 81 11.43 -10.25 1.65
C THR A 81 11.31 -8.77 1.99
N PRO A 82 10.24 -8.32 2.68
CA PRO A 82 10.08 -6.92 3.06
C PRO A 82 11.23 -6.42 3.93
N LEU A 83 11.61 -5.15 3.79
CA LEU A 83 12.70 -4.52 4.56
C LEU A 83 12.52 -4.67 6.09
N ARG A 84 11.29 -4.54 6.58
CA ARG A 84 10.96 -4.74 8.01
C ARG A 84 11.21 -6.17 8.53
N HIS A 85 11.37 -7.14 7.62
CA HIS A 85 11.68 -8.54 7.91
C HIS A 85 13.13 -8.88 7.52
N GLY A 86 14.01 -7.87 7.43
CA GLY A 86 15.43 -8.06 7.11
C GLY A 86 15.75 -8.16 5.61
N GLY A 87 14.80 -7.82 4.73
CA GLY A 87 15.08 -7.73 3.29
C GLY A 87 16.04 -6.60 2.95
N THR A 88 16.75 -6.75 1.83
CA THR A 88 17.71 -5.76 1.31
C THR A 88 17.23 -5.16 -0.02
N HIS A 89 17.94 -4.15 -0.52
CA HIS A 89 17.73 -3.60 -1.87
C HIS A 89 18.52 -4.34 -2.95
N ASP A 90 19.10 -5.50 -2.62
CA ASP A 90 19.88 -6.30 -3.57
C ASP A 90 18.96 -6.84 -4.67
N GLY A 91 19.46 -6.87 -5.91
CA GLY A 91 18.66 -7.32 -7.06
C GLY A 91 18.02 -8.71 -6.88
N ALA A 92 18.67 -9.62 -6.13
CA ALA A 92 18.13 -10.93 -5.79
C ALA A 92 16.86 -10.87 -4.92
N ASN A 93 16.72 -9.84 -4.08
CA ASN A 93 15.54 -9.61 -3.26
C ASN A 93 14.47 -8.77 -3.99
N LEU A 94 14.73 -8.30 -5.22
CA LEU A 94 13.79 -7.48 -5.97
C LEU A 94 12.99 -8.32 -6.99
N VAL A 95 11.79 -7.84 -7.30
CA VAL A 95 10.94 -8.40 -8.35
C VAL A 95 10.23 -7.28 -9.11
N ALA A 96 10.30 -7.33 -10.44
CA ALA A 96 9.61 -6.38 -11.31
C ALA A 96 8.19 -6.90 -11.61
N MET A 97 7.17 -6.08 -11.35
CA MET A 97 5.77 -6.47 -11.44
C MET A 97 4.96 -5.42 -12.22
N CYS A 98 3.94 -5.87 -12.94
CA CYS A 98 2.90 -4.97 -13.42
C CYS A 98 1.98 -4.53 -12.27
N LYS A 99 1.29 -3.41 -12.45
CA LYS A 99 0.41 -2.82 -11.42
C LYS A 99 -0.66 -3.79 -10.89
N SER A 100 -1.23 -4.63 -11.76
CA SER A 100 -2.29 -5.59 -11.37
C SER A 100 -1.76 -6.66 -10.41
N HIS A 101 -0.64 -7.31 -10.76
CA HIS A 101 -0.02 -8.32 -9.91
C HIS A 101 0.54 -7.73 -8.60
N HIS A 102 1.13 -6.53 -8.65
CA HIS A 102 1.61 -5.85 -7.46
C HIS A 102 0.46 -5.53 -6.48
N SER A 103 -0.66 -5.05 -7.01
CA SER A 103 -1.87 -4.78 -6.21
C SER A 103 -2.43 -6.07 -5.61
N ALA A 104 -2.53 -7.16 -6.40
CA ALA A 104 -3.00 -8.45 -5.91
C ALA A 104 -2.13 -9.01 -4.78
N LYS A 105 -0.80 -8.89 -4.87
CA LYS A 105 0.14 -9.26 -3.79
C LYS A 105 -0.11 -8.43 -2.52
N THR A 106 -0.22 -7.11 -2.67
CA THR A 106 -0.49 -6.19 -1.55
C THR A 106 -1.79 -6.53 -0.82
N MET A 107 -2.85 -6.86 -1.57
CA MET A 107 -4.13 -7.27 -0.99
C MET A 107 -4.00 -8.58 -0.21
N LYS A 108 -3.33 -9.60 -0.76
CA LYS A 108 -3.07 -10.88 -0.05
C LYS A 108 -2.29 -10.66 1.25
N GLN A 109 -1.27 -9.81 1.23
CA GLN A 109 -0.48 -9.48 2.43
C GLN A 109 -1.30 -8.73 3.48
N SER A 110 -2.21 -7.85 3.05
CA SER A 110 -3.09 -7.08 3.96
C SER A 110 -4.12 -7.97 4.66
N VAL A 111 -4.65 -8.97 3.94
CA VAL A 111 -5.57 -9.98 4.49
C VAL A 111 -4.83 -10.87 5.50
N ALA A 112 -3.64 -11.38 5.15
CA ALA A 112 -2.88 -12.25 6.05
C ALA A 112 -2.51 -11.57 7.38
N ARG A 113 -2.28 -10.25 7.37
CA ARG A 113 -1.99 -9.45 8.57
C ARG A 113 -3.20 -9.24 9.48
N SER A 114 -4.41 -9.47 8.97
CA SER A 114 -5.68 -9.26 9.70
C SER A 114 -6.20 -10.54 10.36
N SER A 115 -5.57 -11.70 10.08
CA SER A 115 -6.00 -13.02 10.58
C SER A 115 -5.23 -13.50 11.81
N THR A 116 -4.37 -12.66 12.41
CA THR A 116 -3.80 -12.92 13.74
C THR A 116 -4.62 -12.15 14.77
N ARG A 117 -5.69 -12.78 15.25
CA ARG A 117 -6.43 -12.36 16.44
C ARG A 117 -6.91 -13.59 17.18
#